data_AF-A2GBV1-F1
#
_entry.id   AF-A2GBV1-F1
#
_cell.length_a   1.000
_cell.length_b   1.000
_cell.length_c   1.000
_cell.angle_alpha   90.00
_cell.angle_beta   90.00
_cell.angle_gamma   90.00
#
_symmetry.space_group_name_H-M   'P 1'
#
loop_
_entity.id
_entity.type
_entity.pdbx_description
1 polymer ?
#
loop_
_entity_poly.entity_id
_entity_poly.type
_entity_poly.pdbx_seq_one_letter_code
_entity_poly.pdbx_strand_id
1 'polypeptide(L)'
;MKGVRRRPSFSPTPMIMGRRDALRVIDNISQKRGKRRTKVAQTPFKVPIRSIGISYASEILDHLYTRQISPDALSEIFQSGVTAQMRSKLIEWIFATCYKYSVSRNAIFAAVSILDRSLCTLRSDEDKFQLLGATALFISAKMFNSTAFSLQSLVEECAGAYSSQDFLKCEGEMLGAINFDVNIPSVADFLELHESAFGSFKSLQNLMWFLADIHLQFSSFLRFRASTIACAILFVAVHALGEPISQPILSKLVTNEDWKDLYNCIEELTRLVLALIGKTKTSVIERINPDEYRKMKHILDVPSLPPIEEYLLLFPNVDLE
;
A
#
# COMPACT_ATOMS: atom_id res chain seq x y z
N MET A 1 -23.56 -58.47 2.85
CA MET A 1 -22.28 -57.74 2.71
C MET A 1 -22.37 -56.74 1.56
N LYS A 2 -22.40 -55.45 1.87
CA LYS A 2 -21.78 -54.31 1.15
C LYS A 2 -22.29 -53.03 1.81
N GLY A 3 -21.43 -52.44 2.64
CA GLY A 3 -21.75 -51.30 3.50
C GLY A 3 -21.78 -49.98 2.75
N VAL A 4 -22.86 -49.23 2.93
CA VAL A 4 -22.99 -47.83 2.51
C VAL A 4 -22.38 -46.97 3.61
N ARG A 5 -21.20 -46.38 3.38
CA ARG A 5 -20.61 -45.39 4.28
C ARG A 5 -21.37 -44.07 4.14
N ARG A 6 -22.18 -43.74 5.16
CA ARG A 6 -22.73 -42.38 5.34
C ARG A 6 -21.60 -41.43 5.69
N ARG A 7 -21.46 -40.31 4.97
CA ARG A 7 -20.58 -39.20 5.37
C ARG A 7 -21.19 -38.53 6.63
N PRO A 8 -20.39 -38.12 7.62
CA PRO A 8 -20.89 -37.34 8.74
C PRO A 8 -21.19 -35.91 8.28
N SER A 9 -22.41 -35.45 8.57
CA SER A 9 -22.82 -34.05 8.47
C SER A 9 -22.15 -33.25 9.58
N PHE A 10 -21.17 -32.42 9.23
CA PHE A 10 -20.68 -31.37 10.11
C PHE A 10 -21.18 -30.03 9.58
N SER A 11 -22.23 -29.52 10.20
CA SER A 11 -22.50 -28.10 10.31
C SER A 11 -22.26 -27.71 11.77
N PRO A 12 -21.40 -26.74 12.00
CA PRO A 12 -21.77 -25.62 12.84
C PRO A 12 -21.58 -24.35 12.01
N THR A 13 -22.69 -23.70 11.69
CA THR A 13 -22.67 -22.30 11.24
C THR A 13 -21.86 -21.51 12.28
N PRO A 14 -20.76 -20.84 11.92
CA PRO A 14 -20.08 -19.98 12.88
C PRO A 14 -21.07 -18.88 13.27
N MET A 15 -21.25 -18.67 14.57
CA MET A 15 -21.98 -17.50 15.05
C MET A 15 -21.27 -16.26 14.49
N ILE A 16 -21.97 -15.54 13.62
CA ILE A 16 -21.53 -14.25 13.10
C ILE A 16 -21.49 -13.29 14.29
N MET A 17 -20.30 -13.05 14.82
CA MET A 17 -20.09 -12.06 15.87
C MET A 17 -20.37 -10.68 15.26
N GLY A 18 -21.33 -9.95 15.83
CA GLY A 18 -21.73 -8.66 15.28
C GLY A 18 -20.59 -7.64 15.36
N ARG A 19 -20.51 -6.73 14.38
CA ARG A 19 -19.54 -5.62 14.32
C ARG A 19 -19.37 -4.84 15.64
N ARG A 20 -20.43 -4.73 16.45
CA ARG A 20 -20.38 -4.09 17.78
C ARG A 20 -19.61 -4.91 18.81
N ASP A 21 -19.69 -6.23 18.73
CA ASP A 21 -19.02 -7.13 19.66
C ASP A 21 -17.53 -7.29 19.30
N ALA A 22 -17.18 -7.28 18.01
CA ALA A 22 -15.79 -7.21 17.56
C ALA A 22 -15.09 -5.91 18.02
N LEU A 23 -15.76 -4.75 17.84
CA LEU A 23 -15.25 -3.46 18.35
C LEU A 23 -15.12 -3.44 19.87
N ARG A 24 -16.05 -4.08 20.60
CA ARG A 24 -15.96 -4.22 22.06
C ARG A 24 -14.78 -5.10 22.50
N VAL A 25 -14.45 -6.15 21.76
CA VAL A 25 -13.25 -6.95 22.03
C VAL A 25 -11.98 -6.12 21.81
N ILE A 26 -11.92 -5.34 20.73
CA ILE A 26 -10.81 -4.42 20.44
C ILE A 26 -10.68 -3.33 21.51
N ASP A 27 -11.79 -2.74 21.95
CA ASP A 27 -11.82 -1.75 23.04
C ASP A 27 -11.41 -2.35 24.39
N ASN A 28 -11.84 -3.58 24.69
CA ASN A 28 -11.45 -4.28 25.92
C ASN A 28 -9.95 -4.64 25.95
N ILE A 29 -9.36 -4.98 24.80
CA ILE A 29 -7.91 -5.20 24.65
C ILE A 29 -7.15 -3.88 24.80
N SER A 30 -7.67 -2.79 24.24
CA SER A 30 -7.06 -1.45 24.31
C SER A 30 -7.12 -0.87 25.73
N GLN A 31 -8.23 -1.04 26.45
CA GLN A 31 -8.40 -0.54 27.81
C GLN A 31 -7.55 -1.30 28.84
N LYS A 32 -7.28 -2.59 28.63
CA LYS A 32 -6.31 -3.33 29.47
C LYS A 32 -4.87 -2.81 29.36
N ARG A 33 -4.51 -2.15 28.24
CA ARG A 33 -3.17 -1.56 28.02
C ARG A 33 -3.00 -0.14 28.58
N GLY A 34 -4.09 0.53 28.97
CA GLY A 34 -4.10 1.95 29.39
C GLY A 34 -3.38 2.33 30.69
N LYS A 35 -2.59 1.45 31.32
CA LYS A 35 -1.86 1.75 32.57
C LYS A 35 -0.35 1.53 32.54
N ARG A 36 0.25 1.20 31.40
CA ARG A 36 1.72 1.18 31.25
C ARG A 36 2.17 2.11 30.13
N ARG A 37 2.55 3.35 30.49
CA ARG A 37 3.51 4.12 29.70
C ARG A 37 4.87 3.42 29.80
N THR A 38 5.11 2.42 28.97
CA THR A 38 6.44 1.88 28.75
C THR A 38 7.16 2.78 27.75
N LYS A 39 8.24 3.44 28.18
CA LYS A 39 9.26 3.96 27.28
C LYS A 39 9.65 2.80 26.36
N VAL A 40 9.42 2.94 25.06
CA VAL A 40 9.87 1.96 24.07
C VAL A 40 11.39 1.99 24.07
N ALA A 41 12.01 1.10 24.82
CA ALA A 41 13.42 0.81 24.67
C ALA A 41 13.57 0.07 23.34
N GLN A 42 14.28 0.68 22.39
CA GLN A 42 14.66 0.03 21.14
C GLN A 42 15.62 -1.13 21.47
N THR A 43 15.06 -2.31 21.67
CA THR A 43 15.84 -3.55 21.66
C THR A 43 16.22 -3.87 20.22
N PRO A 44 17.48 -4.23 19.94
CA PRO A 44 17.92 -4.50 18.57
C PRO A 44 17.09 -5.60 17.91
N PHE A 45 16.57 -5.29 16.72
CA PHE A 45 15.72 -6.16 15.92
C PHE A 45 16.44 -7.46 15.57
N LYS A 46 15.81 -8.60 15.88
CA LYS A 46 16.27 -9.92 15.44
C LYS A 46 15.15 -10.63 14.69
N VAL A 47 14.93 -10.22 13.44
CA VAL A 47 14.16 -11.05 12.50
C VAL A 47 15.17 -11.92 11.76
N PRO A 48 15.18 -13.25 11.94
CA PRO A 48 15.99 -14.12 11.10
C PRO A 48 15.29 -14.24 9.75
N ILE A 49 15.53 -13.28 8.86
CA ILE A 49 15.21 -13.33 7.44
C ILE A 49 16.18 -14.33 6.76
N ARG A 50 16.15 -15.58 7.21
CA ARG A 50 17.08 -16.64 6.75
C ARG A 50 16.69 -17.24 5.39
N SER A 51 15.56 -16.83 4.79
CA SER A 51 15.15 -17.27 3.45
C SER A 51 15.61 -16.34 2.33
N ILE A 52 15.98 -15.10 2.66
CA ILE A 52 16.64 -14.19 1.74
C ILE A 52 18.13 -14.43 1.97
N GLY A 53 18.86 -14.98 1.01
CA GLY A 53 20.31 -15.25 1.11
C GLY A 53 21.19 -13.99 1.21
N ILE A 54 20.68 -12.93 1.82
CA ILE A 54 21.31 -11.61 1.97
C ILE A 54 21.71 -11.46 3.44
N SER A 55 23.00 -11.30 3.70
CA SER A 55 23.57 -11.15 5.04
C SER A 55 23.05 -9.93 5.82
N TYR A 56 22.50 -8.94 5.12
CA TYR A 56 22.04 -7.65 5.67
C TYR A 56 20.51 -7.48 5.65
N ALA A 57 19.74 -8.55 5.42
CA ALA A 57 18.30 -8.43 5.23
C ALA A 57 17.59 -7.84 6.46
N SER A 58 18.02 -8.19 7.68
CA SER A 58 17.42 -7.68 8.91
C SER A 58 17.69 -6.19 9.10
N GLU A 59 18.91 -5.74 8.78
CA GLU A 59 19.34 -4.35 8.87
C GLU A 59 18.64 -3.48 7.83
N ILE A 60 18.48 -4.00 6.60
CA ILE A 60 17.68 -3.33 5.56
C ILE A 60 16.24 -3.18 6.04
N LEU A 61 15.63 -4.23 6.56
CA LEU A 61 14.25 -4.17 7.04
C LEU A 61 14.10 -3.14 8.16
N ASP A 62 14.97 -3.17 9.16
CA ASP A 62 14.97 -2.20 10.27
C ASP A 62 15.12 -0.76 9.76
N HIS A 63 16.02 -0.55 8.80
CA HIS A 63 16.21 0.74 8.16
C HIS A 63 14.94 1.22 7.46
N LEU A 64 14.26 0.36 6.68
CA LEU A 64 13.01 0.70 5.99
C LEU A 64 11.89 1.05 6.98
N TYR A 65 11.74 0.26 8.06
CA TYR A 65 10.75 0.53 9.10
C TYR A 65 11.01 1.83 9.84
N THR A 66 12.28 2.19 10.05
CA THR A 66 12.68 3.44 10.71
C THR A 66 12.51 4.65 9.79
N ARG A 67 12.70 4.47 8.48
CA ARG A 67 12.70 5.55 7.48
C ARG A 67 11.35 5.83 6.84
N GLN A 68 10.40 4.90 6.89
CA GLN A 68 9.06 5.14 6.35
C GLN A 68 8.39 6.33 7.02
N ILE A 69 7.52 7.01 6.29
CA ILE A 69 6.84 8.20 6.78
C ILE A 69 5.76 7.85 7.80
N SER A 70 5.71 8.66 8.87
CA SER A 70 4.59 8.64 9.81
C SER A 70 3.33 9.20 9.14
N PRO A 71 2.15 8.58 9.33
CA PRO A 71 0.88 9.12 8.84
C PRO A 71 0.61 10.58 9.23
N ASP A 72 1.03 10.98 10.43
CA ASP A 72 0.85 12.35 10.92
C ASP A 72 1.56 13.38 10.04
N ALA A 73 2.69 13.01 9.43
CA ALA A 73 3.45 13.91 8.56
C ALA A 73 2.76 14.17 7.20
N LEU A 74 1.77 13.37 6.83
CA LEU A 74 0.95 13.55 5.62
C LEU A 74 -0.44 14.12 5.92
N SER A 75 -0.74 14.40 7.19
CA SER A 75 -2.07 14.88 7.62
C SER A 75 -2.43 16.25 7.04
N GLU A 76 -1.44 17.07 6.70
CA GLU A 76 -1.61 18.44 6.21
C GLU A 76 -1.69 18.53 4.68
N ILE A 77 -1.62 17.41 3.96
CA ILE A 77 -1.59 17.39 2.48
C ILE A 77 -2.73 18.22 1.85
N PHE A 78 -3.92 18.21 2.44
CA PHE A 78 -5.11 18.91 1.93
C PHE A 78 -5.23 20.37 2.42
N GLN A 79 -4.35 20.81 3.31
CA GLN A 79 -4.26 22.22 3.70
C GLN A 79 -3.62 23.09 2.60
N SER A 80 -2.99 22.46 1.61
CA SER A 80 -2.40 23.10 0.43
C SER A 80 -3.41 23.69 -0.55
N GLY A 81 -4.71 23.39 -0.40
CA GLY A 81 -5.78 23.72 -1.36
C GLY A 81 -6.13 22.59 -2.32
N VAL A 82 -5.36 21.49 -2.31
CA VAL A 82 -5.62 20.29 -3.12
C VAL A 82 -6.75 19.48 -2.51
N THR A 83 -7.65 18.94 -3.35
CA THR A 83 -8.69 18.00 -2.92
C THR A 83 -8.28 16.54 -3.17
N ALA A 84 -8.88 15.60 -2.44
CA ALA A 84 -8.70 14.17 -2.68
C ALA A 84 -9.00 13.76 -4.14
N GLN A 85 -9.99 14.41 -4.77
CA GLN A 85 -10.36 14.16 -6.15
C GLN A 85 -9.30 14.68 -7.13
N MET A 86 -8.73 15.86 -6.88
CA MET A 86 -7.62 16.40 -7.68
C MET A 86 -6.43 15.43 -7.61
N ARG A 87 -6.01 15.03 -6.40
CA ARG A 87 -4.93 14.05 -6.19
C ARG A 87 -5.19 12.76 -6.97
N SER A 88 -6.41 12.21 -6.88
CA SER A 88 -6.77 10.98 -7.60
C SER A 88 -6.65 11.13 -9.12
N LYS A 89 -7.11 12.25 -9.69
CA LYS A 89 -6.96 12.54 -11.13
C LYS A 89 -5.50 12.70 -11.55
N LEU A 90 -4.67 13.34 -10.73
CA LEU A 90 -3.25 13.51 -11.03
C LEU A 90 -2.51 12.16 -10.95
N ILE A 91 -2.81 11.32 -9.97
CA ILE A 91 -2.23 9.98 -9.87
C ILE A 91 -2.65 9.12 -11.04
N GLU A 92 -3.90 9.22 -11.49
CA GLU A 92 -4.34 8.59 -12.73
C GLU A 92 -3.50 9.02 -13.93
N TRP A 93 -3.31 10.33 -14.11
CA TRP A 93 -2.45 10.86 -15.17
C TRP A 93 -1.01 10.33 -15.04
N ILE A 94 -0.44 10.33 -13.84
CA ILE A 94 0.88 9.77 -13.54
C ILE A 94 0.98 8.30 -14.00
N PHE A 95 0.03 7.45 -13.62
CA PHE A 95 0.03 6.06 -14.06
C PHE A 95 -0.07 5.94 -15.58
N ALA A 96 -0.93 6.75 -16.23
CA ALA A 96 -1.13 6.68 -17.68
C ALA A 96 0.15 7.08 -18.44
N THR A 97 0.79 8.16 -18.00
CA THR A 97 2.08 8.62 -18.53
C THR A 97 3.17 7.56 -18.26
N CYS A 98 3.30 7.05 -17.05
CA CYS A 98 4.30 6.02 -16.74
C CYS A 98 4.09 4.71 -17.51
N TYR A 99 2.83 4.30 -17.72
CA TYR A 99 2.50 3.14 -18.55
C TYR A 99 2.95 3.35 -20.00
N LYS A 100 2.69 4.53 -20.58
CA LYS A 100 3.15 4.90 -21.94
C LYS A 100 4.67 4.80 -22.09
N TYR A 101 5.43 5.20 -21.08
CA TYR A 101 6.89 5.21 -21.12
C TYR A 101 7.56 3.99 -20.47
N SER A 102 6.81 2.95 -20.11
CA SER A 102 7.33 1.74 -19.46
C SER A 102 8.15 2.01 -18.18
N VAL A 103 7.72 3.00 -17.40
CA VAL A 103 8.36 3.35 -16.12
C VAL A 103 8.01 2.29 -15.06
N SER A 104 8.98 1.96 -14.20
CA SER A 104 8.77 0.95 -13.15
C SER A 104 7.78 1.40 -12.08
N ARG A 105 7.10 0.45 -11.43
CA ARG A 105 6.19 0.75 -10.31
C ARG A 105 6.91 1.46 -9.17
N ASN A 106 8.14 1.07 -8.83
CA ASN A 106 8.90 1.73 -7.77
C ASN A 106 9.10 3.22 -8.06
N ALA A 107 9.37 3.59 -9.31
CA ALA A 107 9.48 4.99 -9.71
C ALA A 107 8.13 5.72 -9.61
N ILE A 108 7.01 5.08 -9.95
CA ILE A 108 5.66 5.67 -9.76
C ILE A 108 5.41 5.94 -8.27
N PHE A 109 5.68 4.97 -7.40
CA PHE A 109 5.42 5.06 -5.96
C PHE A 109 6.32 6.12 -5.31
N ALA A 110 7.60 6.19 -5.70
CA ALA A 110 8.51 7.24 -5.27
C ALA A 110 8.05 8.62 -5.74
N ALA A 111 7.57 8.76 -6.98
CA ALA A 111 7.05 10.03 -7.49
C ALA A 111 5.81 10.48 -6.69
N VAL A 112 4.87 9.57 -6.39
CA VAL A 112 3.69 9.90 -5.57
C VAL A 112 4.10 10.27 -4.14
N SER A 113 5.08 9.57 -3.54
CA SER A 113 5.63 9.93 -2.22
C SER A 113 6.25 11.33 -2.23
N ILE A 114 7.07 11.67 -3.23
CA ILE A 114 7.66 12.99 -3.40
C ILE A 114 6.57 14.06 -3.55
N LEU A 115 5.56 13.82 -4.38
CA LEU A 115 4.43 14.71 -4.59
C LEU A 115 3.67 14.96 -3.27
N ASP A 116 3.21 13.91 -2.60
CA ASP A 116 2.38 14.01 -1.40
C ASP A 116 3.10 14.77 -0.27
N ARG A 117 4.41 14.55 -0.11
CA ARG A 117 5.23 15.26 0.89
C ARG A 117 5.48 16.71 0.51
N SER A 118 5.71 16.99 -0.77
CA SER A 118 5.88 18.35 -1.25
C SER A 118 4.61 19.17 -1.03
N LEU A 119 3.44 18.55 -1.18
CA LEU A 119 2.14 19.19 -0.91
C LEU A 119 1.87 19.46 0.57
N CYS A 120 2.59 18.82 1.50
CA CYS A 120 2.47 19.14 2.92
C CYS A 120 3.15 20.47 3.28
N THR A 121 4.09 20.94 2.47
CA THR A 121 4.87 22.17 2.75
C THR A 121 4.65 23.26 1.70
N LEU A 122 4.39 22.90 0.45
CA LEU A 122 4.09 23.83 -0.63
C LEU A 122 2.59 24.08 -0.71
N ARG A 123 2.20 25.36 -0.71
CA ARG A 123 0.87 25.76 -1.15
C ARG A 123 0.85 25.74 -2.68
N SER A 124 -0.16 25.11 -3.26
CA SER A 124 -0.30 24.99 -4.70
C SER A 124 -1.63 25.55 -5.13
N ASP A 125 -1.59 26.47 -6.10
CA ASP A 125 -2.78 26.81 -6.86
C ASP A 125 -3.16 25.61 -7.73
N GLU A 126 -4.46 25.37 -7.90
CA GLU A 126 -4.99 24.25 -8.71
C GLU A 126 -4.34 24.16 -10.10
N ASP A 127 -4.03 25.31 -10.72
CA ASP A 127 -3.42 25.43 -12.04
C ASP A 127 -1.97 24.91 -12.14
N LYS A 128 -1.29 24.71 -11.00
CA LYS A 128 0.10 24.21 -10.94
C LYS A 128 0.18 22.76 -10.49
N PHE A 129 -0.95 22.12 -10.25
CA PHE A 129 -0.97 20.76 -9.71
C PHE A 129 -0.38 19.73 -10.67
N GLN A 130 -0.64 19.87 -11.99
CA GLN A 130 -0.02 19.00 -13.01
C GLN A 130 1.51 19.20 -13.07
N LEU A 131 2.00 20.45 -12.97
CA LEU A 131 3.43 20.75 -12.93
C LEU A 131 4.12 20.04 -11.76
N LEU A 132 3.51 20.05 -10.57
CA LEU A 132 4.04 19.32 -9.40
C LEU A 132 4.11 17.81 -9.65
N GLY A 133 3.06 17.20 -10.19
CA GLY A 133 3.05 15.77 -10.49
C GLY A 133 4.08 15.36 -11.55
N ALA A 134 4.19 16.14 -12.62
CA ALA A 134 5.15 15.92 -13.69
C ALA A 134 6.60 16.13 -13.22
N THR A 135 6.84 17.13 -12.36
CA THR A 135 8.14 17.35 -11.71
C THR A 135 8.48 16.23 -10.72
N ALA A 136 7.51 15.72 -9.95
CA ALA A 136 7.73 14.56 -9.08
C ALA A 136 8.19 13.33 -9.86
N LEU A 137 7.58 13.09 -11.03
CA LEU A 137 8.00 12.04 -11.97
C LEU A 137 9.41 12.27 -12.49
N PHE A 138 9.77 13.50 -12.83
CA PHE A 138 11.11 13.85 -13.28
C PHE A 138 12.18 13.54 -12.21
N ILE A 139 11.92 13.93 -10.96
CA ILE A 139 12.81 13.65 -9.81
C ILE A 139 12.95 12.15 -9.61
N SER A 140 11.83 11.42 -9.58
CA SER A 140 11.82 9.97 -9.41
C SER A 140 12.54 9.23 -10.55
N ALA A 141 12.31 9.63 -11.80
CA ALA A 141 12.99 9.02 -12.95
C ALA A 141 14.51 9.14 -12.87
N LYS A 142 15.03 10.27 -12.37
CA LYS A 142 16.48 10.42 -12.10
C LYS A 142 16.97 9.47 -11.00
N MET A 143 16.19 9.25 -9.94
CA MET A 143 16.57 8.30 -8.88
C MET A 143 16.65 6.86 -9.39
N PHE A 144 15.72 6.47 -10.25
CA PHE A 144 15.63 5.11 -10.78
C PHE A 144 16.36 4.93 -12.11
N ASN A 145 17.23 5.88 -12.48
CA ASN A 145 18.01 5.88 -13.74
C ASN A 145 17.14 5.65 -15.00
N SER A 146 15.90 6.11 -14.98
CA SER A 146 15.00 6.04 -16.12
C SER A 146 15.26 7.20 -17.07
N THR A 147 15.47 6.89 -18.36
CA THR A 147 15.59 7.89 -19.42
C THR A 147 14.24 8.28 -20.03
N ALA A 148 13.13 7.82 -19.42
CA ALA A 148 11.77 8.02 -19.92
C ALA A 148 11.36 9.50 -20.02
N PHE A 149 11.84 10.35 -19.10
CA PHE A 149 11.42 11.74 -19.01
C PHE A 149 12.61 12.68 -19.20
N SER A 150 12.71 13.27 -20.39
CA SER A 150 13.48 14.50 -20.59
C SER A 150 12.61 15.72 -20.27
N LEU A 151 13.22 16.88 -20.00
CA LEU A 151 12.47 18.14 -19.84
C LEU A 151 11.54 18.41 -21.03
N GLN A 152 12.04 18.21 -22.25
CA GLN A 152 11.26 18.40 -23.46
C GLN A 152 10.08 17.44 -23.54
N SER A 153 10.28 16.17 -23.15
CA SER A 153 9.20 15.18 -23.10
C SER A 153 8.12 15.56 -22.09
N LEU A 154 8.49 16.13 -20.94
CA LEU A 154 7.52 16.58 -19.93
C LEU A 154 6.73 17.82 -20.38
N VAL A 155 7.39 18.75 -21.07
CA VAL A 155 6.72 19.89 -21.73
C VAL A 155 5.68 19.38 -22.72
N GLU A 156 6.02 18.38 -23.53
CA GLU A 156 5.11 17.76 -24.50
C GLU A 156 3.95 17.01 -23.82
N GLU A 157 4.23 16.23 -22.77
CA GLU A 157 3.20 15.51 -21.99
C GLU A 157 2.22 16.45 -21.29
N CYS A 158 2.67 17.66 -20.94
CA CYS A 158 1.83 18.72 -20.39
C CYS A 158 1.26 19.66 -21.48
N ALA A 159 1.29 19.23 -22.76
CA ALA A 159 0.77 19.98 -23.91
C ALA A 159 1.30 21.43 -24.02
N GLY A 160 2.54 21.68 -23.59
CA GLY A 160 3.17 23.00 -23.61
C GLY A 160 2.64 23.98 -22.56
N ALA A 161 1.85 23.53 -21.58
CA ALA A 161 1.33 24.38 -20.51
C ALA A 161 2.44 24.98 -19.62
N TYR A 162 3.60 24.32 -19.57
CA TYR A 162 4.76 24.72 -18.77
C TYR A 162 6.03 24.67 -19.61
N SER A 163 6.96 25.58 -19.34
CA SER A 163 8.28 25.62 -19.97
C SER A 163 9.29 24.74 -19.22
N SER A 164 10.40 24.40 -19.88
CA SER A 164 11.52 23.71 -19.22
C SER A 164 12.07 24.47 -18.00
N GLN A 165 11.98 25.81 -18.00
CA GLN A 165 12.39 26.61 -16.85
C GLN A 165 11.41 26.47 -15.67
N ASP A 166 10.11 26.34 -15.94
CA ASP A 166 9.11 26.10 -14.90
C ASP A 166 9.36 24.76 -14.21
N PHE A 167 9.68 23.71 -14.98
CA PHE A 167 10.07 22.41 -14.43
C PHE A 167 11.32 22.49 -13.55
N LEU A 168 12.38 23.17 -14.00
CA LEU A 168 13.61 23.31 -13.23
C LEU A 168 13.41 24.11 -11.94
N LYS A 169 12.60 25.16 -11.99
CA LYS A 169 12.24 25.94 -10.81
C LYS A 169 11.40 25.11 -9.83
N CYS A 170 10.37 24.44 -10.33
CA CYS A 170 9.52 23.56 -9.54
C CYS A 170 10.32 22.44 -8.89
N GLU A 171 11.30 21.86 -9.59
CA GLU A 171 12.18 20.83 -9.06
C GLU A 171 12.97 21.34 -7.86
N GLY A 172 13.56 22.54 -7.96
CA GLY A 172 14.29 23.15 -6.84
C GLY A 172 13.39 23.40 -5.63
N GLU A 173 12.17 23.91 -5.86
CA GLU A 173 11.17 24.15 -4.80
C GLU A 173 10.74 22.84 -4.13
N MET A 174 10.43 21.80 -4.90
CA MET A 174 10.03 20.49 -4.38
C MET A 174 11.15 19.79 -3.60
N LEU A 175 12.38 19.80 -4.13
CA LEU A 175 13.53 19.23 -3.43
C LEU A 175 13.80 19.98 -2.12
N GLY A 176 13.70 21.31 -2.11
CA GLY A 176 13.79 22.11 -0.89
C GLY A 176 12.68 21.76 0.11
N ALA A 177 11.44 21.64 -0.36
CA ALA A 177 10.26 21.30 0.44
C ALA A 177 10.37 19.94 1.16
N ILE A 178 11.06 18.96 0.56
CA ILE A 178 11.28 17.64 1.16
C ILE A 178 12.68 17.48 1.77
N ASN A 179 13.43 18.57 1.95
CA ASN A 179 14.81 18.59 2.47
C ASN A 179 15.76 17.65 1.71
N PHE A 180 15.59 17.54 0.39
CA PHE A 180 16.32 16.64 -0.51
C PHE A 180 16.23 15.15 -0.12
N ASP A 181 15.34 14.80 0.82
CA ASP A 181 15.16 13.43 1.26
C ASP A 181 14.24 12.70 0.28
N VAL A 182 14.78 12.31 -0.87
CA VAL A 182 14.00 11.68 -1.95
C VAL A 182 13.80 10.17 -1.76
N ASN A 183 14.63 9.53 -0.93
CA ASN A 183 14.66 8.07 -0.75
C ASN A 183 13.90 7.64 0.51
N ILE A 184 12.57 7.79 0.47
CA ILE A 184 11.67 7.33 1.52
C ILE A 184 11.06 5.98 1.11
N PRO A 185 11.08 4.98 2.02
CA PRO A 185 10.42 3.70 1.79
C PRO A 185 8.94 3.86 1.46
N SER A 186 8.54 3.25 0.36
CA SER A 186 7.18 3.20 -0.16
C SER A 186 6.57 1.81 0.03
N VAL A 187 5.28 1.68 -0.27
CA VAL A 187 4.58 0.39 -0.26
C VAL A 187 5.26 -0.61 -1.21
N ALA A 188 5.83 -0.14 -2.33
CA ALA A 188 6.55 -0.97 -3.30
C ALA A 188 7.76 -1.66 -2.65
N ASP A 189 8.55 -0.94 -1.85
CA ASP A 189 9.76 -1.48 -1.20
C ASP A 189 9.42 -2.63 -0.22
N PHE A 190 8.33 -2.48 0.54
CA PHE A 190 7.86 -3.55 1.43
C PHE A 190 7.25 -4.73 0.67
N LEU A 191 6.57 -4.48 -0.46
CA LEU A 191 6.06 -5.57 -1.30
C LEU A 191 7.18 -6.40 -1.91
N GLU A 192 8.28 -5.79 -2.39
CA GLU A 192 9.44 -6.54 -2.90
C GLU A 192 10.06 -7.46 -1.83
N LEU A 193 10.08 -7.02 -0.57
CA LEU A 193 10.50 -7.85 0.56
C LEU A 193 9.54 -9.03 0.78
N HIS A 194 8.23 -8.80 0.68
CA HIS A 194 7.23 -9.86 0.77
C HIS A 194 7.41 -10.85 -0.39
N GLU A 195 7.59 -10.39 -1.63
CA GLU A 195 7.84 -11.25 -2.78
C GLU A 195 9.07 -12.13 -2.59
N SER A 196 10.14 -11.56 -2.03
CA SER A 196 11.37 -12.29 -1.70
C SER A 196 11.14 -13.39 -0.65
N ALA A 197 10.14 -13.23 0.22
CA ALA A 197 9.74 -14.25 1.20
C ALA A 197 8.86 -15.36 0.61
N PHE A 198 8.08 -15.08 -0.44
CA PHE A 198 7.14 -16.02 -1.06
C PHE A 198 7.65 -16.68 -2.36
N GLY A 199 8.77 -16.23 -2.91
CA GLY A 199 9.42 -16.85 -4.07
C GLY A 199 8.55 -16.79 -5.34
N SER A 200 8.49 -17.89 -6.10
CA SER A 200 7.94 -17.95 -7.48
C SER A 200 6.40 -17.91 -7.59
N PHE A 201 5.68 -17.46 -6.57
CA PHE A 201 4.20 -17.47 -6.53
C PHE A 201 3.60 -16.33 -7.38
N LYS A 202 3.69 -16.46 -8.72
CA LYS A 202 3.44 -15.35 -9.65
C LYS A 202 2.02 -14.78 -9.58
N SER A 203 1.01 -15.62 -9.33
CA SER A 203 -0.38 -15.15 -9.16
C SER A 203 -0.54 -14.24 -7.94
N LEU A 204 0.11 -14.57 -6.82
CA LEU A 204 0.12 -13.75 -5.61
C LEU A 204 0.84 -12.42 -5.86
N GLN A 205 2.03 -12.46 -6.45
CA GLN A 205 2.80 -11.27 -6.83
C GLN A 205 1.96 -10.32 -7.70
N ASN A 206 1.36 -10.83 -8.77
CA ASN A 206 0.56 -10.00 -9.67
C ASN A 206 -0.65 -9.39 -8.95
N LEU A 207 -1.31 -10.15 -8.07
CA LEU A 207 -2.46 -9.64 -7.31
C LEU A 207 -2.04 -8.59 -6.28
N MET A 208 -0.91 -8.79 -5.58
CA MET A 208 -0.37 -7.81 -4.64
C MET A 208 -0.07 -6.49 -5.36
N TRP A 209 0.65 -6.53 -6.49
CA TRP A 209 0.96 -5.33 -7.26
C TRP A 209 -0.29 -4.67 -7.83
N PHE A 210 -1.29 -5.44 -8.27
CA PHE A 210 -2.56 -4.88 -8.72
C PHE A 210 -3.30 -4.13 -7.60
N LEU A 211 -3.35 -4.69 -6.39
CA LEU A 211 -3.92 -4.03 -5.21
C LEU A 211 -3.08 -2.81 -4.80
N ALA A 212 -1.76 -2.87 -4.97
CA ALA A 212 -0.86 -1.75 -4.74
C ALA A 212 -1.14 -0.61 -5.73
N ASP A 213 -1.33 -0.91 -7.00
CA ASP A 213 -1.66 0.11 -8.00
C ASP A 213 -3.03 0.75 -7.70
N ILE A 214 -4.00 -0.04 -7.22
CA ILE A 214 -5.32 0.43 -6.79
C ILE A 214 -5.26 1.34 -5.56
N HIS A 215 -4.52 0.99 -4.51
CA HIS A 215 -4.57 1.76 -3.26
C HIS A 215 -4.01 3.18 -3.46
N LEU A 216 -3.01 3.33 -4.32
CA LEU A 216 -2.21 4.56 -4.45
C LEU A 216 -3.07 5.78 -4.82
N GLN A 217 -4.11 5.57 -5.63
CA GLN A 217 -5.05 6.63 -6.04
C GLN A 217 -5.98 7.13 -4.93
N PHE A 218 -6.16 6.38 -3.83
CA PHE A 218 -7.09 6.73 -2.76
C PHE A 218 -6.37 7.36 -1.57
N SER A 219 -6.69 8.63 -1.31
CA SER A 219 -6.08 9.37 -0.19
C SER A 219 -6.42 8.84 1.19
N SER A 220 -7.45 8.01 1.32
CA SER A 220 -7.83 7.46 2.61
C SER A 220 -6.79 6.49 3.17
N PHE A 221 -5.85 6.02 2.36
CA PHE A 221 -4.70 5.22 2.81
C PHE A 221 -3.52 6.05 3.34
N LEU A 222 -3.51 7.38 3.17
CA LEU A 222 -2.43 8.25 3.68
C LEU A 222 -2.32 8.21 5.21
N ARG A 223 -3.35 7.73 5.90
CA ARG A 223 -3.38 7.53 7.35
C ARG A 223 -2.64 6.27 7.83
N PHE A 224 -2.15 5.43 6.94
CA PHE A 224 -1.43 4.21 7.28
C PHE A 224 0.03 4.31 6.85
N ARG A 225 0.89 3.60 7.57
CA ARG A 225 2.30 3.44 7.19
C ARG A 225 2.42 2.57 5.95
N ALA A 226 3.48 2.77 5.17
CA ALA A 226 3.73 2.00 3.96
C ALA A 226 3.84 0.50 4.24
N SER A 227 4.49 0.13 5.34
CA SER A 227 4.60 -1.27 5.79
C SER A 227 3.23 -1.88 6.13
N THR A 228 2.36 -1.11 6.81
CA THR A 228 0.99 -1.51 7.15
C THR A 228 0.16 -1.78 5.89
N ILE A 229 0.24 -0.89 4.89
CA ILE A 229 -0.46 -1.04 3.61
C ILE A 229 0.05 -2.28 2.86
N ALA A 230 1.37 -2.47 2.79
CA ALA A 230 1.97 -3.64 2.13
C ALA A 230 1.54 -4.95 2.80
N CYS A 231 1.45 -4.98 4.13
CA CYS A 231 0.91 -6.12 4.86
C CYS A 231 -0.58 -6.32 4.54
N ALA A 232 -1.40 -5.28 4.59
CA ALA A 232 -2.82 -5.39 4.25
C ALA A 232 -3.06 -5.93 2.83
N ILE A 233 -2.27 -5.48 1.86
CA ILE A 233 -2.28 -5.97 0.47
C ILE A 233 -1.95 -7.46 0.42
N LEU A 234 -0.89 -7.90 1.11
CA LEU A 234 -0.52 -9.30 1.19
C LEU A 234 -1.68 -10.13 1.76
N PHE A 235 -2.28 -9.71 2.87
CA PHE A 235 -3.41 -10.40 3.48
C PHE A 235 -4.58 -10.55 2.49
N VAL A 236 -5.04 -9.46 1.91
CA VAL A 236 -6.15 -9.49 0.96
C VAL A 236 -5.82 -10.39 -0.24
N ALA A 237 -4.60 -10.33 -0.77
CA ALA A 237 -4.20 -11.14 -1.92
C ALA A 237 -4.14 -12.65 -1.61
N VAL A 238 -3.61 -13.03 -0.46
CA VAL A 238 -3.53 -14.43 -0.01
C VAL A 238 -4.91 -15.04 0.13
N HIS A 239 -5.83 -14.30 0.75
CA HIS A 239 -7.20 -14.74 0.94
C HIS A 239 -7.98 -14.87 -0.35
N ALA A 240 -7.86 -13.88 -1.24
CA ALA A 240 -8.52 -13.92 -2.54
C ALA A 240 -8.07 -15.12 -3.39
N LEU A 241 -6.84 -15.59 -3.23
CA LEU A 241 -6.34 -16.75 -3.96
C LEU A 241 -6.67 -18.09 -3.30
N GLY A 242 -7.19 -18.09 -2.07
CA GLY A 242 -7.48 -19.32 -1.32
C GLY A 242 -6.23 -20.16 -1.02
N GLU A 243 -5.05 -19.55 -1.09
CA GLU A 243 -3.77 -20.23 -0.94
C GLU A 243 -3.43 -20.40 0.53
N PRO A 244 -3.12 -21.61 1.01
CA PRO A 244 -2.71 -21.84 2.38
C PRO A 244 -1.29 -21.33 2.57
N ILE A 245 -1.12 -20.04 2.83
CA ILE A 245 0.16 -19.52 3.26
C ILE A 245 0.43 -19.99 4.69
N SER A 246 1.65 -20.48 4.89
CA SER A 246 2.14 -20.91 6.19
C SER A 246 2.02 -19.76 7.21
N GLN A 247 1.22 -19.97 8.26
CA GLN A 247 1.00 -18.99 9.33
C GLN A 247 2.30 -18.38 9.90
N PRO A 248 3.41 -19.14 10.07
CA PRO A 248 4.69 -18.60 10.51
C PRO A 248 5.34 -17.56 9.60
N ILE A 249 5.01 -17.51 8.30
CA ILE A 249 5.55 -16.49 7.39
C ILE A 249 4.72 -15.21 7.53
N LEU A 250 3.39 -15.33 7.51
CA LEU A 250 2.49 -14.21 7.73
C LEU A 250 2.72 -13.55 9.09
N SER A 251 2.84 -14.36 10.15
CA SER A 251 3.10 -13.86 11.50
C SER A 251 4.41 -13.09 11.61
N LYS A 252 5.45 -13.47 10.83
CA LYS A 252 6.74 -12.79 10.80
C LYS A 252 6.71 -11.46 10.05
N LEU A 253 5.93 -11.38 8.98
CA LEU A 253 5.84 -10.16 8.18
C LEU A 253 5.03 -9.07 8.88
N VAL A 254 4.03 -9.47 9.68
CA VAL A 254 3.18 -8.53 10.42
C VAL A 254 3.65 -8.23 11.84
N THR A 255 4.71 -8.89 12.33
CA THR A 255 5.15 -8.75 13.74
C THR A 255 5.44 -7.30 14.15
N ASN A 256 5.81 -6.45 13.20
CA ASN A 256 6.20 -5.07 13.46
C ASN A 256 5.05 -4.06 13.25
N GLU A 257 3.88 -4.54 12.87
CA GLU A 257 2.72 -3.70 12.59
C GLU A 257 1.92 -3.41 13.86
N ASP A 258 1.34 -2.21 13.93
CA ASP A 258 0.27 -1.97 14.91
C ASP A 258 -0.98 -2.73 14.45
N TRP A 259 -1.45 -3.63 15.32
CA TRP A 259 -2.58 -4.50 15.03
C TRP A 259 -3.85 -3.71 14.64
N LYS A 260 -4.13 -2.59 15.33
CA LYS A 260 -5.34 -1.82 15.10
C LYS A 260 -5.27 -1.12 13.74
N ASP A 261 -4.11 -0.55 13.42
CA ASP A 261 -3.89 0.08 12.12
C ASP A 261 -3.94 -0.94 10.97
N LEU A 262 -3.30 -2.11 11.15
CA LEU A 262 -3.33 -3.18 10.15
C LEU A 262 -4.75 -3.67 9.89
N TYR A 263 -5.53 -3.92 10.95
CA TYR A 263 -6.94 -4.31 10.84
C TYR A 263 -7.76 -3.27 10.07
N ASN A 264 -7.61 -1.99 10.44
CA ASN A 264 -8.33 -0.90 9.78
C ASN A 264 -7.93 -0.78 8.30
N CYS A 265 -6.65 -1.00 7.98
CA CYS A 265 -6.14 -0.96 6.62
C CYS A 265 -6.67 -2.13 5.78
N ILE A 266 -6.70 -3.35 6.33
CA ILE A 266 -7.31 -4.53 5.67
C ILE A 266 -8.79 -4.28 5.42
N GLU A 267 -9.53 -3.83 6.43
CA GLU A 267 -10.95 -3.54 6.31
C GLU A 267 -11.23 -2.50 5.21
N GLU A 268 -10.43 -1.42 5.16
CA GLU A 268 -10.59 -0.38 4.16
C GLU A 268 -10.24 -0.86 2.74
N LEU A 269 -9.15 -1.63 2.59
CA LEU A 269 -8.78 -2.23 1.31
C LEU A 269 -9.85 -3.19 0.80
N THR A 270 -10.39 -4.04 1.67
CA THR A 270 -11.49 -4.96 1.36
C THR A 270 -12.73 -4.19 0.91
N ARG A 271 -13.15 -3.14 1.64
CA ARG A 271 -14.29 -2.30 1.22
C ARG A 271 -14.06 -1.65 -0.14
N LEU A 272 -12.83 -1.19 -0.39
CA LEU A 272 -12.48 -0.60 -1.66
C LEU A 272 -12.58 -1.62 -2.80
N VAL A 273 -12.02 -2.82 -2.62
CA VAL A 273 -12.11 -3.91 -3.61
C VAL A 273 -13.57 -4.25 -3.90
N LEU A 274 -14.40 -4.43 -2.87
CA LEU A 274 -15.84 -4.70 -3.05
C LEU A 274 -16.54 -3.56 -3.80
N ALA A 275 -16.20 -2.30 -3.50
CA ALA A 275 -16.75 -1.15 -4.19
C ALA A 275 -16.37 -1.11 -5.69
N LEU A 276 -15.16 -1.53 -6.05
CA LEU A 276 -14.69 -1.66 -7.43
C LEU A 276 -15.40 -2.81 -8.17
N ILE A 277 -15.55 -3.97 -7.52
CA ILE A 277 -16.28 -5.11 -8.08
C ILE A 277 -17.74 -4.72 -8.36
N GLY A 278 -18.38 -4.08 -7.38
CA GLY A 278 -19.74 -3.54 -7.46
C GLY A 278 -19.89 -2.30 -8.35
N LYS A 279 -18.82 -1.81 -8.99
CA LYS A 279 -18.79 -0.64 -9.89
C LYS A 279 -19.30 0.66 -9.25
N THR A 280 -19.14 0.81 -7.94
CA THR A 280 -19.46 2.04 -7.19
C THR A 280 -18.27 2.99 -7.09
N LYS A 281 -17.06 2.47 -7.35
CA LYS A 281 -15.82 3.22 -7.53
C LYS A 281 -15.14 2.77 -8.82
N THR A 282 -14.25 3.60 -9.34
CA THR A 282 -13.43 3.30 -10.51
C THR A 282 -11.96 3.20 -10.13
N SER A 283 -11.23 2.32 -10.82
CA SER A 283 -9.78 2.21 -10.68
C SER A 283 -9.06 2.94 -11.80
N VAL A 284 -7.91 3.55 -11.49
CA VAL A 284 -6.93 3.98 -12.49
C VAL A 284 -6.54 2.83 -13.42
N ILE A 285 -6.37 1.63 -12.88
CA ILE A 285 -5.99 0.43 -13.65
C ILE A 285 -7.13 -0.05 -14.56
N GLU A 286 -8.39 0.15 -14.16
CA GLU A 286 -9.55 -0.15 -15.03
C GLU A 286 -9.52 0.66 -16.34
N ARG A 287 -8.96 1.87 -16.31
CA ARG A 287 -8.86 2.75 -17.49
C ARG A 287 -7.59 2.52 -18.28
N ILE A 288 -6.46 2.32 -17.61
CA ILE A 288 -5.13 2.20 -18.24
C ILE A 288 -4.88 0.80 -18.79
N ASN A 289 -5.26 -0.23 -18.05
CA ASN A 289 -5.09 -1.63 -18.44
C ASN A 289 -6.38 -2.44 -18.19
N PRO A 290 -7.41 -2.27 -19.03
CA PRO A 290 -8.72 -2.90 -18.82
C PRO A 290 -8.68 -4.44 -18.79
N ASP A 291 -7.73 -5.05 -19.49
CA ASP A 291 -7.61 -6.51 -19.56
C ASP A 291 -6.99 -7.09 -18.29
N GLU A 292 -5.94 -6.46 -17.76
CA GLU A 292 -5.39 -6.82 -16.44
C GLU A 292 -6.46 -6.60 -15.36
N TYR A 293 -7.17 -5.47 -15.40
CA TYR A 293 -8.26 -5.21 -14.48
C TYR A 293 -9.35 -6.27 -14.54
N ARG A 294 -9.81 -6.68 -15.74
CA ARG A 294 -10.83 -7.74 -15.89
C ARG A 294 -10.35 -9.07 -15.32
N LYS A 295 -9.09 -9.43 -15.58
CA LYS A 295 -8.46 -10.65 -15.07
C LYS A 295 -8.39 -10.65 -13.55
N MET A 296 -7.87 -9.57 -12.94
CA MET A 296 -7.74 -9.48 -11.49
C MET A 296 -9.10 -9.35 -10.81
N LYS A 297 -10.05 -8.62 -11.42
CA LYS A 297 -11.42 -8.57 -10.96
C LYS A 297 -12.04 -9.96 -10.86
N HIS A 298 -11.85 -10.82 -11.86
CA HIS A 298 -12.36 -12.20 -11.80
C HIS A 298 -11.78 -12.98 -10.62
N ILE A 299 -10.50 -12.77 -10.27
CA ILE A 299 -9.88 -13.40 -9.09
C ILE A 299 -10.53 -12.88 -7.80
N LEU A 300 -10.81 -11.57 -7.75
CA LEU A 300 -11.41 -10.91 -6.58
C LEU A 300 -12.93 -11.14 -6.44
N ASP A 301 -13.62 -11.55 -7.51
CA ASP A 301 -15.08 -11.79 -7.57
C ASP A 301 -15.47 -13.16 -6.98
N VAL A 302 -14.48 -14.03 -6.69
CA VAL A 302 -14.70 -15.31 -6.00
C VAL A 302 -15.08 -15.02 -4.53
N PRO A 303 -16.03 -15.75 -3.89
CA PRO A 303 -16.63 -15.35 -2.61
C PRO A 303 -15.71 -15.42 -1.36
N SER A 304 -14.38 -15.37 -1.51
CA SER A 304 -13.41 -15.70 -0.46
C SER A 304 -12.60 -14.52 0.06
N LEU A 305 -13.22 -13.34 0.19
CA LEU A 305 -12.76 -12.41 1.22
C LEU A 305 -13.40 -12.88 2.52
N PRO A 306 -12.64 -13.50 3.43
CA PRO A 306 -13.23 -14.02 4.64
C PRO A 306 -13.81 -12.84 5.45
N PRO A 307 -14.81 -13.10 6.32
CA PRO A 307 -15.23 -12.13 7.32
C PRO A 307 -14.00 -11.52 7.96
N ILE A 308 -14.02 -10.21 8.20
CA ILE A 308 -12.86 -9.49 8.75
C ILE A 308 -12.42 -10.13 10.09
N GLU A 309 -13.37 -10.77 10.79
CA GLU A 309 -13.19 -11.53 12.02
C GLU A 309 -12.38 -12.82 11.85
N GLU A 310 -12.35 -13.45 10.67
CA GLU A 310 -11.50 -14.62 10.41
C GLU A 310 -10.04 -14.24 10.24
N TYR A 311 -9.74 -12.99 9.84
CA TYR A 311 -8.36 -12.50 9.83
C TYR A 311 -7.75 -12.56 11.23
N LEU A 312 -8.53 -12.27 12.29
CA LEU A 312 -8.09 -12.39 13.69
C LEU A 312 -7.58 -13.80 14.04
N LEU A 313 -8.14 -14.84 13.41
CA LEU A 313 -7.82 -16.24 13.70
C LEU A 313 -6.54 -16.73 13.01
N LEU A 314 -6.03 -15.97 12.03
CA LEU A 314 -4.82 -16.32 11.27
C LEU A 314 -3.55 -15.80 11.93
N PHE A 315 -3.67 -14.96 12.95
CA PHE A 315 -2.50 -14.48 13.67
C PHE A 315 -2.28 -15.39 14.88
N PRO A 316 -1.28 -16.29 14.86
CA PRO A 316 -0.96 -17.09 16.02
C PRO A 316 -0.36 -16.16 17.08
N ASN A 317 -1.03 -16.05 18.24
CA ASN A 317 -0.48 -15.45 19.46
C ASN A 317 0.19 -14.08 19.23
N VAL A 318 -0.60 -13.01 19.04
CA VAL A 318 -0.17 -11.73 19.61
C VAL A 318 -0.26 -11.96 21.12
N ASP A 319 0.89 -12.11 21.80
CA ASP A 319 0.95 -12.50 23.21
C ASP A 319 -0.14 -11.80 24.04
N LEU A 320 -1.09 -12.60 24.52
CA LEU A 320 -2.14 -12.21 25.46
C LEU A 320 -1.57 -12.26 26.89
N GLU A 321 -0.45 -11.59 27.12
CA GLU A 321 0.08 -11.30 28.46
C GLU A 321 0.09 -9.79 28.76
#